data_AF-A0A4R1MDK3-F1
#
_entry.id   AF-A0A4R1MDK3-F1
#
_cell.length_a   1.000
_cell.length_b   1.000
_cell.length_c   1.000
_cell.angle_alpha   90.00
_cell.angle_beta   90.00
_cell.angle_gamma   90.00
#
_symmetry.space_group_name_H-M   'P 1'
#
loop_
_entity.id
_entity.type
_entity.pdbx_description
1 polymer ?
#
loop_
_entity_poly.entity_id
_entity_poly.type
_entity_poly.pdbx_seq_one_letter_code
_entity_poly.pdbx_strand_id
1 'polypeptide(L)'
;MIFAAIIENDSENEVLLCKSINANGQITWTLPCCDSIDDILQGCDDLVQKCRDEYDISIGIETSSICFESSDCIVYRVSLLSYTSFSNTKEKDYRWLKTDALRSINLSEMFFPVFDSMLKRYERLAYIRKTIKEVINDVSSNFEDYYNTDIQEQKNAINVFIKYPQHVFCPFVFRIDFSLDDTEQMQFVTSISVTRMPDEGDKTDLYVLFSSYMAIIQKLFGNKNVYIDYLSLFDEVEINNASLILLSGLRQFGPSGTEAFKSALQEDFLRFTMSLFTFAELIGSFFTELDEDCYCKEYLDYLCSTDASYNCQARKEVQYYYNAVKGISMLRISNAEYRDDFFNALTWEMIDGVDGKILCQINTDNGYLSFNFVSNECWDKISQVIDDMHISKYTFICQSNYLFMFEGKNIWIFEGDFSEYWVAEEKKKLLDRQNRERIILHLNRQFKWRYPINYTRFEELIADLYEREELVQNIKLLGRSNCPDGGRDLLIWKIERKGESSFGSKLIIGQCKAYNRSINKSDVTDIRDTIEHYDATGFYLFTSSALTVPLIDNLVKLKEKYESDWWTEREIFKKLRQHSDVADRYSDILEIDEVSSSSMNEKAVTV
;
A
#
# COMPACT_ATOMS: atom_id res chain seq x y z
N MET A 1 16.27 47.93 -4.68
CA MET A 1 16.40 46.47 -4.68
C MET A 1 16.66 46.04 -6.12
N ILE A 2 17.74 45.28 -6.34
CA ILE A 2 18.15 44.79 -7.67
C ILE A 2 17.44 43.46 -7.92
N PHE A 3 16.79 43.33 -9.08
CA PHE A 3 16.25 42.06 -9.54
C PHE A 3 17.25 41.42 -10.49
N ALA A 4 17.66 40.19 -10.21
CA ALA A 4 18.52 39.42 -11.09
C ALA A 4 17.91 38.06 -11.39
N ALA A 5 18.30 37.47 -12.52
CA ALA A 5 17.79 36.18 -12.95
C ALA A 5 18.93 35.20 -13.29
N ILE A 6 18.85 33.99 -12.74
CA ILE A 6 19.56 32.82 -13.26
C ILE A 6 18.73 32.29 -14.42
N ILE A 7 19.21 32.52 -15.65
CA ILE A 7 18.59 32.02 -16.87
C ILE A 7 19.38 30.81 -17.35
N GLU A 8 18.79 29.62 -17.19
CA GLU A 8 19.40 28.35 -17.60
C GLU A 8 18.89 27.94 -18.99
N ASN A 9 19.82 27.55 -19.86
CA ASN A 9 19.52 26.77 -21.06
C ASN A 9 19.61 25.28 -20.69
N ASP A 10 18.44 24.69 -20.43
CA ASP A 10 18.31 23.35 -19.88
C ASP A 10 18.86 22.24 -20.78
N SER A 11 18.85 22.43 -22.11
CA SER A 11 19.35 21.41 -23.03
C SER A 11 20.88 21.33 -23.06
N GLU A 12 21.57 22.44 -22.80
CA GLU A 12 23.03 22.52 -22.90
C GLU A 12 23.73 22.68 -21.54
N ASN A 13 22.94 22.78 -20.46
CA ASN A 13 23.42 23.05 -19.11
C ASN A 13 24.30 24.32 -19.06
N GLU A 14 23.81 25.36 -19.72
CA GLU A 14 24.45 26.67 -19.81
C GLU A 14 23.65 27.72 -19.06
N VAL A 15 24.34 28.76 -18.62
CA VAL A 15 23.77 29.90 -17.92
C VAL A 15 24.07 31.14 -18.73
N LEU A 16 23.07 32.01 -18.90
CA LEU A 16 23.28 33.30 -19.52
C LEU A 16 24.03 34.22 -18.57
N LEU A 17 25.17 34.73 -19.02
CA LEU A 17 25.94 35.75 -18.34
C LEU A 17 26.04 37.00 -19.22
N CYS A 18 25.99 38.16 -18.57
CA CYS A 18 26.15 39.46 -19.21
C CYS A 18 27.49 40.06 -18.79
N LYS A 19 28.13 40.74 -19.73
CA LYS A 19 29.39 41.43 -19.49
C LYS A 19 29.13 42.67 -18.63
N SER A 20 29.98 42.87 -17.65
CA SER A 20 29.97 44.02 -16.75
C SER A 20 31.41 44.53 -16.55
N ILE A 21 31.53 45.75 -16.04
CA ILE A 21 32.82 46.37 -15.72
C ILE A 21 32.81 46.66 -14.22
N ASN A 22 33.77 46.09 -13.49
CA ASN A 22 33.87 46.32 -12.05
C ASN A 22 34.44 47.71 -11.73
N ALA A 23 34.44 48.08 -10.44
CA ALA A 23 34.96 49.37 -9.96
C ALA A 23 36.44 49.64 -10.33
N ASN A 24 37.20 48.59 -10.64
CA ASN A 24 38.61 48.65 -11.05
C ASN A 24 38.80 48.70 -12.57
N GLY A 25 37.73 48.82 -13.36
CA GLY A 25 37.78 48.88 -14.82
C GLY A 25 38.05 47.53 -15.50
N GLN A 26 37.98 46.42 -14.77
CA GLN A 26 38.16 45.08 -15.31
C GLN A 26 36.82 44.51 -15.77
N ILE A 27 36.85 43.76 -16.87
CA ILE A 27 35.69 43.02 -17.35
C ILE A 27 35.38 41.89 -16.37
N THR A 28 34.14 41.85 -15.90
CA THR A 28 33.53 40.79 -15.11
C THR A 28 32.28 40.27 -15.81
N TRP A 29 31.82 39.08 -15.43
CA TRP A 29 30.58 38.49 -15.90
C TRP A 29 29.56 38.44 -14.75
N THR A 30 28.33 38.86 -15.03
CA THR A 30 27.25 38.98 -14.04
C THR A 30 25.98 38.29 -14.54
N LEU A 31 25.05 38.04 -13.63
CA LEU A 31 23.69 37.64 -13.99
C LEU A 31 22.97 38.83 -14.67
N PRO A 32 22.08 38.56 -15.65
CA PRO A 32 21.13 39.55 -16.14
C PRO A 32 20.37 40.17 -14.95
N CYS A 33 20.35 41.50 -14.88
CA CYS A 33 19.72 42.22 -13.78
C CYS A 33 19.13 43.56 -14.23
N CYS A 34 18.09 44.01 -13.53
CA CYS A 34 17.44 45.32 -13.69
C CYS A 34 17.25 46.00 -12.33
N ASP A 35 17.14 47.32 -12.36
CA ASP A 35 17.05 48.15 -11.16
C ASP A 35 15.60 48.35 -10.72
N SER A 36 15.39 48.36 -9.39
CA SER A 36 14.23 48.90 -8.68
C SER A 36 12.85 48.42 -9.14
N ILE A 37 12.32 47.39 -8.48
CA ILE A 37 11.08 46.73 -8.92
C ILE A 37 10.11 46.56 -7.75
N ASP A 38 8.85 46.93 -7.99
CA ASP A 38 7.73 46.78 -7.04
C ASP A 38 6.99 45.43 -7.20
N ASP A 39 7.11 44.77 -8.36
CA ASP A 39 6.43 43.52 -8.71
C ASP A 39 7.29 42.58 -9.58
N ILE A 40 7.15 41.26 -9.38
CA ILE A 40 7.94 40.22 -10.05
C ILE A 40 7.68 40.20 -11.56
N LEU A 41 6.42 40.36 -11.99
CA LEU A 41 6.06 40.33 -13.41
C LEU A 41 6.71 41.48 -14.16
N GLN A 42 6.68 42.69 -13.58
CA GLN A 42 7.38 43.85 -14.12
C GLN A 42 8.89 43.59 -14.23
N GLY A 43 9.48 42.91 -13.25
CA GLY A 43 10.91 42.57 -13.28
C GLY A 43 11.29 41.59 -14.38
N CYS A 44 10.43 40.61 -14.68
CA CYS A 44 10.63 39.73 -15.82
C CYS A 44 10.55 40.48 -17.15
N ASP A 45 9.54 41.33 -17.32
CA ASP A 45 9.35 42.11 -18.55
C ASP A 45 10.53 43.07 -18.78
N ASP A 46 10.98 43.77 -17.74
CA ASP A 46 12.11 44.68 -17.80
C ASP A 46 13.42 43.94 -18.12
N LEU A 47 13.60 42.72 -17.59
CA LEU A 47 14.78 41.91 -17.86
C LEU A 47 14.78 41.37 -19.30
N VAL A 48 13.63 40.93 -19.82
CA VAL A 48 13.45 40.55 -21.23
C VAL A 48 13.76 41.74 -22.15
N GLN A 49 13.23 42.91 -21.81
CA GLN A 49 13.44 44.13 -22.59
C GLN A 49 14.91 44.57 -22.56
N LYS A 50 15.56 44.54 -21.39
CA LYS A 50 16.99 44.84 -21.24
C LYS A 50 17.86 43.86 -22.03
N CYS A 51 17.54 42.57 -21.99
CA CYS A 51 18.22 41.57 -22.79
C CYS A 51 18.12 41.86 -24.30
N ARG A 52 16.96 42.33 -24.75
CA ARG A 52 16.76 42.74 -26.14
C ARG A 52 17.56 43.99 -26.51
N ASP A 53 17.51 45.01 -25.66
CA ASP A 53 18.04 46.34 -25.96
C ASP A 53 19.56 46.42 -25.77
N GLU A 54 20.10 45.82 -24.70
CA GLU A 54 21.53 45.92 -24.35
C GLU A 54 22.36 44.76 -24.88
N TYR A 55 21.79 43.56 -25.00
CA TYR A 55 22.53 42.35 -25.36
C TYR A 55 22.15 41.77 -26.71
N ASP A 56 21.18 42.37 -27.42
CA ASP A 56 20.73 41.94 -28.75
C ASP A 56 20.25 40.46 -28.77
N ILE A 57 19.58 40.06 -27.68
CA ILE A 57 18.95 38.74 -27.52
C ILE A 57 17.47 38.88 -27.20
N SER A 58 16.62 38.15 -27.91
CA SER A 58 15.23 37.96 -27.49
C SER A 58 15.15 36.66 -26.70
N ILE A 59 14.66 36.75 -25.48
CA ILE A 59 14.43 35.62 -24.59
C ILE A 59 12.95 35.60 -24.17
N GLY A 60 12.38 34.40 -24.08
CA GLY A 60 11.14 34.16 -23.34
C GLY A 60 11.48 33.45 -22.05
N ILE A 61 11.01 33.97 -20.92
CA ILE A 61 11.31 33.41 -19.59
C ILE A 61 10.04 33.24 -18.76
N GLU A 62 10.06 32.28 -17.85
CA GLU A 62 9.03 32.06 -16.84
C GLU A 62 9.68 31.94 -15.45
N THR A 63 9.14 32.64 -14.45
CA THR A 63 9.67 32.63 -13.08
C THR A 63 9.32 31.33 -12.37
N SER A 64 10.31 30.76 -11.67
CA SER A 64 10.14 29.52 -10.91
C SER A 64 10.24 29.74 -9.40
N SER A 65 11.38 30.24 -8.90
CA SER A 65 11.62 30.39 -7.47
C SER A 65 12.65 31.48 -7.14
N ILE A 66 12.63 31.98 -5.90
CA ILE A 66 13.68 32.84 -5.36
C ILE A 66 14.87 31.96 -4.96
N CYS A 67 16.04 32.22 -5.56
CA CYS A 67 17.27 31.49 -5.29
C CYS A 67 18.13 32.19 -4.23
N PHE A 68 18.05 33.50 -4.12
CA PHE A 68 18.81 34.30 -3.16
C PHE A 68 18.10 35.62 -2.87
N GLU A 69 18.10 36.05 -1.62
CA GLU A 69 17.53 37.32 -1.19
C GLU A 69 18.47 38.00 -0.18
N SER A 70 18.72 39.28 -0.39
CA SER A 70 19.43 40.17 0.52
C SER A 70 18.71 41.52 0.61
N SER A 71 19.18 42.41 1.48
CA SER A 71 18.66 43.79 1.60
C SER A 71 18.65 44.56 0.27
N ASP A 72 19.58 44.22 -0.62
CA ASP A 72 19.87 45.00 -1.82
C ASP A 72 19.55 44.26 -3.12
N CYS A 73 19.35 42.94 -3.08
CA CYS A 73 19.16 42.12 -4.28
C CYS A 73 18.27 40.89 -4.04
N ILE A 74 17.39 40.61 -5.00
CA ILE A 74 16.67 39.34 -5.11
C ILE A 74 17.08 38.68 -6.43
N VAL A 75 17.45 37.40 -6.36
CA VAL A 75 17.80 36.59 -7.52
C VAL A 75 16.76 35.49 -7.71
N TYR A 76 16.12 35.50 -8.87
CA TYR A 76 15.16 34.49 -9.29
C TYR A 76 15.83 33.43 -10.16
N ARG A 77 15.41 32.18 -10.01
CA ARG A 77 15.64 31.16 -11.02
C ARG A 77 14.52 31.25 -12.04
N VAL A 78 14.86 31.34 -13.33
CA VAL A 78 13.87 31.44 -14.41
C VAL A 78 14.15 30.39 -15.47
N SER A 79 13.08 29.79 -15.99
CA SER A 79 13.13 28.82 -17.07
C SER A 79 13.15 29.52 -18.41
N LEU A 80 14.07 29.13 -19.29
CA LEU A 80 14.12 29.64 -20.66
C LEU A 80 13.09 28.93 -21.54
N LEU A 81 12.11 29.66 -22.05
CA LEU A 81 11.08 29.16 -22.97
C LEU A 81 11.53 29.23 -24.43
N SER A 82 12.24 30.31 -24.78
CA SER A 82 12.76 30.50 -26.14
C SER A 82 13.91 31.49 -26.13
N TYR A 83 14.79 31.41 -27.13
CA TYR A 83 15.89 32.35 -27.33
C TYR A 83 16.18 32.53 -28.81
N THR A 84 16.37 33.78 -29.24
CA THR A 84 16.85 34.14 -30.58
C THR A 84 17.91 35.22 -30.46
N SER A 85 19.05 35.03 -31.15
CA SER A 85 20.10 36.04 -31.27
C SER A 85 19.96 36.80 -32.57
N PHE A 86 20.04 38.14 -32.53
CA PHE A 86 19.89 38.98 -33.71
C PHE A 86 21.21 39.34 -34.40
N SER A 87 22.37 39.13 -33.77
CA SER A 87 23.70 39.42 -34.36
C SER A 87 24.68 38.24 -34.38
N ASN A 88 25.42 38.15 -35.50
CA ASN A 88 26.53 37.22 -35.75
C ASN A 88 27.91 37.87 -35.50
N THR A 89 27.98 38.97 -34.75
CA THR A 89 29.24 39.66 -34.45
C THR A 89 30.09 38.86 -33.44
N LYS A 90 31.43 38.97 -33.57
CA LYS A 90 32.41 38.17 -32.80
C LYS A 90 32.60 38.59 -31.34
N GLU A 91 32.18 39.79 -30.95
CA GLU A 91 32.21 40.26 -29.56
C GLU A 91 30.77 40.52 -29.11
N LYS A 92 30.24 39.60 -28.31
CA LYS A 92 28.93 39.71 -27.69
C LYS A 92 29.12 40.17 -26.24
N ASP A 93 28.28 41.10 -25.79
CA ASP A 93 28.24 41.54 -24.39
C ASP A 93 27.41 40.58 -23.50
N TYR A 94 27.07 39.42 -24.04
CA TYR A 94 26.53 38.28 -23.31
C TYR A 94 27.21 36.99 -23.75
N ARG A 95 27.13 35.96 -22.91
CA ARG A 95 27.62 34.62 -23.23
C ARG A 95 26.78 33.56 -22.52
N TRP A 96 26.43 32.53 -23.26
CA TRP A 96 26.01 31.27 -22.67
C TRP A 96 27.25 30.50 -22.23
N LEU A 97 27.31 30.16 -20.94
CA LEU A 97 28.45 29.48 -20.36
C LEU A 97 27.99 28.25 -19.60
N LYS A 98 28.64 27.12 -19.87
CA LYS A 98 28.45 25.90 -19.06
C LYS A 98 28.74 26.18 -17.59
N THR A 99 27.92 25.62 -16.71
CA THR A 99 28.00 25.88 -15.25
C THR A 99 29.37 25.52 -14.68
N ASP A 100 30.05 24.47 -15.18
CA ASP A 100 31.40 24.09 -14.75
C ASP A 100 32.47 25.13 -15.09
N ALA A 101 32.31 25.83 -16.21
CA ALA A 101 33.25 26.84 -16.68
C ALA A 101 33.17 28.16 -15.87
N LEU A 102 32.16 28.34 -15.00
CA LEU A 102 32.05 29.49 -14.08
C LEU A 102 33.33 29.69 -13.23
N ARG A 103 34.04 28.60 -12.89
CA ARG A 103 35.30 28.65 -12.12
C ARG A 103 36.46 29.32 -12.84
N SER A 104 36.39 29.36 -14.17
CA SER A 104 37.50 29.79 -15.03
C SER A 104 37.39 31.24 -15.51
N ILE A 105 36.33 31.95 -15.10
CA ILE A 105 36.03 33.30 -15.56
C ILE A 105 35.96 34.29 -14.40
N ASN A 106 36.18 35.57 -14.72
CA ASN A 106 36.09 36.64 -13.74
C ASN A 106 34.62 37.01 -13.49
N LEU A 107 34.06 36.57 -12.36
CA LEU A 107 32.65 36.77 -12.00
C LEU A 107 32.45 38.03 -11.15
N SER A 108 31.25 38.61 -11.18
CA SER A 108 30.86 39.71 -10.30
C SER A 108 30.78 39.26 -8.84
N GLU A 109 31.49 39.97 -7.95
CA GLU A 109 31.51 39.68 -6.50
C GLU A 109 30.11 39.74 -5.87
N MET A 110 29.22 40.58 -6.41
CA MET A 110 27.84 40.75 -5.95
C MET A 110 27.06 39.42 -5.94
N PHE A 111 27.35 38.53 -6.90
CA PHE A 111 26.62 37.28 -7.09
C PHE A 111 27.44 36.04 -6.70
N PHE A 112 28.56 36.21 -6.01
CA PHE A 112 29.39 35.08 -5.56
C PHE A 112 28.62 34.01 -4.76
N PRO A 113 27.72 34.35 -3.80
CA PRO A 113 26.93 33.34 -3.10
C PRO A 113 26.06 32.52 -4.05
N VAL A 114 25.53 33.17 -5.10
CA VAL A 114 24.68 32.54 -6.11
C VAL A 114 25.51 31.62 -7.01
N PHE A 115 26.63 32.09 -7.54
CA PHE A 115 27.51 31.27 -8.37
C PHE A 115 28.10 30.07 -7.61
N ASP A 116 28.45 30.24 -6.32
CA ASP A 116 28.90 29.15 -5.46
C ASP A 116 27.79 28.10 -5.26
N SER A 117 26.56 28.53 -4.99
CA SER A 117 25.39 27.64 -4.90
C SER A 117 25.14 26.87 -6.21
N MET A 118 25.21 27.55 -7.36
CA MET A 118 25.04 26.92 -8.67
C MET A 118 26.13 25.88 -8.95
N LEU A 119 27.39 26.18 -8.61
CA LEU A 119 28.51 25.27 -8.76
C LEU A 119 28.36 24.03 -7.86
N LYS A 120 27.98 24.21 -6.59
CA LYS A 120 27.71 23.09 -5.66
C LYS A 120 26.61 22.18 -6.18
N ARG A 121 25.50 22.76 -6.64
CA ARG A 121 24.39 22.02 -7.26
C ARG A 121 24.86 21.22 -8.48
N TYR A 122 25.63 21.86 -9.37
CA TYR A 122 26.19 21.19 -10.55
C TYR A 122 27.11 20.01 -10.17
N GLU A 123 28.03 20.21 -9.22
CA GLU A 123 28.91 19.14 -8.73
C GLU A 123 28.13 17.99 -8.12
N ARG A 124 27.06 18.29 -7.36
CA ARG A 124 26.18 17.28 -6.79
C ARG A 124 25.45 16.47 -7.86
N LEU A 125 24.89 17.12 -8.89
CA LEU A 125 24.25 16.43 -10.02
C LEU A 125 25.26 15.58 -10.79
N ALA A 126 26.46 16.10 -11.08
CA ALA A 126 27.51 15.35 -11.75
C ALA A 126 27.93 14.10 -10.93
N TYR A 127 28.03 14.24 -9.61
CA TYR A 127 28.30 13.13 -8.70
C TYR A 127 27.18 12.08 -8.69
N ILE A 128 25.91 12.51 -8.69
CA ILE A 128 24.74 11.62 -8.78
C ILE A 128 24.78 10.83 -10.09
N ARG A 129 24.98 11.51 -11.23
CA ARG A 129 25.07 10.86 -12.54
C ARG A 129 26.19 9.84 -12.60
N LYS A 130 27.37 10.21 -12.09
CA LYS A 130 28.50 9.29 -11.98
C LYS A 130 28.15 8.07 -11.13
N THR A 131 27.52 8.28 -9.98
CA THR A 131 27.08 7.21 -9.07
C THR A 131 26.08 6.27 -9.74
N ILE A 132 25.10 6.82 -10.47
CA ILE A 132 24.13 6.02 -11.23
C ILE A 132 24.86 5.12 -12.22
N LYS A 133 25.78 5.67 -13.02
CA LYS A 133 26.54 4.89 -14.00
C LYS A 133 27.40 3.80 -13.34
N GLU A 134 28.05 4.10 -12.23
CA GLU A 134 28.82 3.11 -11.46
C GLU A 134 27.92 1.94 -11.05
N VAL A 135 26.76 2.21 -10.44
CA VAL A 135 25.82 1.16 -10.03
C VAL A 135 25.31 0.35 -11.22
N ILE A 136 24.92 1.01 -12.32
CA ILE A 136 24.45 0.32 -13.53
C ILE A 136 25.54 -0.58 -14.11
N ASN A 137 26.77 -0.06 -14.24
CA ASN A 137 27.89 -0.83 -14.77
C ASN A 137 28.25 -2.00 -13.85
N ASP A 138 28.30 -1.78 -12.53
CA ASP A 138 28.61 -2.82 -11.55
C ASP A 138 27.60 -3.97 -11.62
N VAL A 139 26.29 -3.67 -11.67
CA VAL A 139 25.26 -4.70 -11.82
C VAL A 139 25.39 -5.38 -13.18
N SER A 140 25.51 -4.61 -14.27
CA SER A 140 25.62 -5.12 -15.64
C SER A 140 26.83 -6.03 -15.81
N SER A 141 27.93 -5.77 -15.10
CA SER A 141 29.16 -6.58 -15.15
C SER A 141 28.92 -8.04 -14.75
N ASN A 142 27.94 -8.29 -13.87
CA ASN A 142 27.55 -9.65 -13.48
C ASN A 142 26.75 -10.39 -14.56
N PHE A 143 26.35 -9.70 -15.63
CA PHE A 143 25.50 -10.21 -16.71
C PHE A 143 26.08 -9.93 -18.11
N GLU A 144 27.37 -9.61 -18.24
CA GLU A 144 28.03 -9.27 -19.52
C GLU A 144 27.89 -10.36 -20.58
N ASP A 145 27.82 -11.63 -20.17
CA ASP A 145 27.61 -12.76 -21.07
C ASP A 145 26.18 -12.80 -21.68
N TYR A 146 25.23 -12.08 -21.09
CA TYR A 146 23.82 -12.12 -21.45
C TYR A 146 23.36 -10.87 -22.21
N TYR A 147 23.76 -9.68 -21.77
CA TYR A 147 23.37 -8.42 -22.39
C TYR A 147 24.43 -7.32 -22.23
N ASN A 148 24.34 -6.30 -23.08
CA ASN A 148 25.07 -5.05 -22.95
C ASN A 148 24.13 -3.91 -22.57
N THR A 149 24.64 -2.88 -21.89
CA THR A 149 23.88 -1.67 -21.58
C THR A 149 24.34 -0.49 -22.43
N ASP A 150 23.39 0.38 -22.78
CA ASP A 150 23.65 1.67 -23.39
C ASP A 150 22.97 2.75 -22.56
N ILE A 151 23.72 3.79 -22.17
CA ILE A 151 23.28 4.79 -21.21
C ILE A 151 23.12 6.13 -21.93
N GLN A 152 21.90 6.64 -21.96
CA GLN A 152 21.59 7.96 -22.49
C GLN A 152 21.27 8.93 -21.35
N GLU A 153 21.99 10.04 -21.29
CA GLU A 153 21.77 11.10 -20.31
C GLU A 153 20.81 12.17 -20.81
N GLN A 154 19.98 12.67 -19.90
CA GLN A 154 19.19 13.89 -20.02
C GLN A 154 19.45 14.78 -18.80
N LYS A 155 18.90 16.01 -18.75
CA LYS A 155 19.17 16.98 -17.66
C LYS A 155 18.94 16.36 -16.27
N ASN A 156 17.76 15.79 -16.07
CA ASN A 156 17.28 15.25 -14.80
C ASN A 156 16.86 13.77 -14.92
N ALA A 157 17.34 13.08 -15.95
CA ALA A 157 17.01 11.68 -16.18
C ALA A 157 18.16 10.91 -16.82
N ILE A 158 18.22 9.60 -16.55
CA ILE A 158 19.10 8.65 -17.23
C ILE A 158 18.24 7.50 -17.74
N ASN A 159 18.37 7.20 -19.04
CA ASN A 159 17.77 6.04 -19.67
C ASN A 159 18.83 4.96 -19.85
N VAL A 160 18.53 3.75 -19.41
CA VAL A 160 19.36 2.56 -19.59
C VAL A 160 18.66 1.63 -20.57
N PHE A 161 19.26 1.46 -21.73
CA PHE A 161 18.82 0.54 -22.78
C PHE A 161 19.56 -0.78 -22.65
N ILE A 162 18.83 -1.89 -22.78
CA ILE A 162 19.40 -3.24 -22.80
C ILE A 162 19.54 -3.72 -24.24
N LYS A 163 20.74 -4.13 -24.63
CA LYS A 163 21.07 -4.64 -25.97
C LYS A 163 21.54 -6.07 -25.88
N TYR A 164 20.81 -7.00 -26.50
CA TYR A 164 21.23 -8.39 -26.58
C TYR A 164 22.26 -8.61 -27.70
N PRO A 165 23.26 -9.49 -27.51
CA PRO A 165 24.31 -9.76 -28.50
C PRO A 165 23.80 -10.26 -29.86
N GLN A 166 22.61 -10.88 -29.90
CA GLN A 166 22.02 -11.48 -31.10
C GLN A 166 20.99 -10.60 -31.83
N HIS A 167 20.98 -9.28 -31.59
CA HIS A 167 19.98 -8.35 -32.15
C HIS A 167 18.53 -8.66 -31.75
N VAL A 168 18.32 -9.34 -30.61
CA VAL A 168 16.98 -9.55 -30.06
C VAL A 168 16.44 -8.22 -29.53
N PHE A 169 15.22 -7.87 -29.95
CA PHE A 169 14.56 -6.65 -29.50
C PHE A 169 14.19 -6.77 -28.02
N CYS A 170 14.69 -5.85 -27.19
CA CYS A 170 14.26 -5.70 -25.81
C CYS A 170 13.27 -4.53 -25.74
N PRO A 171 12.01 -4.78 -25.35
CA PRO A 171 10.98 -3.75 -25.39
C PRO A 171 11.00 -2.83 -24.17
N PHE A 172 12.06 -2.83 -23.34
CA PHE A 172 12.07 -2.12 -22.07
C PHE A 172 13.27 -1.19 -21.93
N VAL A 173 13.01 -0.01 -21.35
CA VAL A 173 14.01 0.96 -20.89
C VAL A 173 13.84 1.16 -19.41
N PHE A 174 14.94 1.03 -18.67
CA PHE A 174 14.98 1.43 -17.27
C PHE A 174 15.34 2.90 -17.20
N ARG A 175 14.43 3.71 -16.65
CA ARG A 175 14.56 5.15 -16.56
C ARG A 175 14.68 5.56 -15.10
N ILE A 176 15.61 6.48 -14.86
CA ILE A 176 15.90 7.04 -13.54
C ILE A 176 15.71 8.55 -13.66
N ASP A 177 14.63 9.07 -13.11
CA ASP A 177 14.38 10.50 -12.99
C ASP A 177 14.88 10.98 -11.62
N PHE A 178 15.58 12.10 -11.56
CA PHE A 178 16.10 12.65 -10.31
C PHE A 178 16.07 14.18 -10.30
N SER A 179 15.85 14.75 -9.13
CA SER A 179 15.87 16.18 -8.88
C SER A 179 16.58 16.49 -7.57
N LEU A 180 17.11 17.71 -7.47
CA LEU A 180 17.64 18.27 -6.24
C LEU A 180 16.75 19.44 -5.85
N ASP A 181 16.26 19.47 -4.62
CA ASP A 181 15.63 20.66 -4.06
C ASP A 181 16.67 21.72 -3.63
N ASP A 182 16.19 22.86 -3.14
CA ASP A 182 17.06 23.96 -2.70
C ASP A 182 17.80 23.67 -1.38
N THR A 183 17.43 22.60 -0.68
CA THR A 183 18.14 22.08 0.51
C THR A 183 19.15 21.00 0.18
N GLU A 184 19.44 20.80 -1.12
CA GLU A 184 20.28 19.73 -1.66
C GLU A 184 19.77 18.31 -1.35
N GLN A 185 18.49 18.15 -0.98
CA GLN A 185 17.90 16.83 -0.89
C GLN A 185 17.66 16.31 -2.30
N MET A 186 18.12 15.09 -2.52
CA MET A 186 17.92 14.36 -3.75
C MET A 186 16.61 13.61 -3.69
N GLN A 187 15.75 13.86 -4.66
CA GLN A 187 14.61 13.01 -4.95
C GLN A 187 14.93 12.21 -6.20
N PHE A 188 14.58 10.93 -6.23
CA PHE A 188 14.64 10.17 -7.46
C PHE A 188 13.51 9.16 -7.53
N VAL A 189 13.14 8.81 -8.77
CA VAL A 189 12.12 7.86 -9.14
C VAL A 189 12.68 6.95 -10.23
N THR A 190 12.38 5.67 -10.14
CA THR A 190 12.69 4.67 -11.15
C THR A 190 11.41 4.25 -11.85
N SER A 191 11.47 4.14 -13.17
CA SER A 191 10.37 3.66 -14.01
C SER A 191 10.88 2.72 -15.08
N ILE A 192 10.00 1.85 -15.57
CA ILE A 192 10.28 0.98 -16.71
C ILE A 192 9.36 1.43 -17.83
N SER A 193 9.92 1.91 -18.94
CA SER A 193 9.13 2.31 -20.10
C SER A 193 9.20 1.25 -21.17
N VAL A 194 8.08 1.00 -21.84
CA VAL A 194 8.03 0.15 -23.03
C VAL A 194 8.57 0.96 -24.20
N THR A 195 9.59 0.46 -24.89
CA THR A 195 10.20 1.16 -26.02
C THR A 195 9.24 1.20 -27.20
N ARG A 196 9.22 2.34 -27.89
CA ARG A 196 8.48 2.47 -29.13
C ARG A 196 9.03 1.45 -30.14
N MET A 197 8.16 0.57 -30.60
CA MET A 197 8.55 -0.41 -31.61
C MET A 197 8.76 0.24 -32.98
N PRO A 198 9.76 -0.19 -33.76
CA PRO A 198 10.15 0.47 -35.02
C PRO A 198 9.18 0.25 -36.18
N ASP A 199 8.34 -0.78 -36.17
CA ASP A 199 7.37 -1.05 -37.27
C ASP A 199 6.25 0.00 -37.35
N GLU A 200 5.52 0.04 -38.46
CA GLU A 200 4.35 0.91 -38.63
C GLU A 200 3.05 0.24 -38.13
N GLY A 201 2.01 1.03 -37.85
CA GLY A 201 0.67 0.56 -37.45
C GLY A 201 0.39 0.57 -35.94
N ASP A 202 -0.85 0.22 -35.59
CA ASP A 202 -1.32 0.06 -34.20
C ASP A 202 -0.66 -1.17 -33.56
N LYS A 203 -0.11 -0.99 -32.36
CA LYS A 203 0.60 -2.02 -31.59
C LYS A 203 0.11 -2.08 -30.14
N THR A 204 -1.11 -1.66 -29.92
CA THR A 204 -1.76 -1.64 -28.60
C THR A 204 -1.64 -3.01 -27.92
N ASP A 205 -1.82 -4.10 -28.65
CA ASP A 205 -1.65 -5.46 -28.14
C ASP A 205 -0.28 -5.71 -27.51
N LEU A 206 0.79 -5.27 -28.17
CA LEU A 206 2.16 -5.46 -27.71
C LEU A 206 2.47 -4.55 -26.51
N TYR A 207 2.01 -3.29 -26.53
CA TYR A 207 2.19 -2.39 -25.38
C TYR A 207 1.47 -2.91 -24.13
N VAL A 208 0.22 -3.36 -24.27
CA VAL A 208 -0.56 -3.94 -23.16
C VAL A 208 0.05 -5.26 -22.69
N LEU A 209 0.47 -6.14 -23.61
CA LEU A 209 1.14 -7.39 -23.25
C LEU A 209 2.39 -7.13 -22.42
N PHE A 210 3.26 -6.24 -22.90
CA PHE A 210 4.55 -5.98 -22.28
C PHE A 210 4.41 -5.28 -20.94
N SER A 211 3.54 -4.26 -20.86
CA SER A 211 3.32 -3.54 -19.61
C SER A 211 2.65 -4.42 -18.55
N SER A 212 1.63 -5.19 -18.92
CA SER A 212 0.88 -6.05 -18.01
C SER A 212 1.79 -7.10 -17.39
N TYR A 213 2.53 -7.84 -18.22
CA TYR A 213 3.44 -8.86 -17.72
C TYR A 213 4.58 -8.29 -16.91
N MET A 214 5.22 -7.21 -17.38
CA MET A 214 6.30 -6.60 -16.61
C MET A 214 5.79 -6.14 -15.24
N ALA A 215 4.60 -5.53 -15.15
CA ALA A 215 4.01 -5.14 -13.88
C ALA A 215 3.77 -6.33 -12.94
N ILE A 216 3.23 -7.43 -13.47
CA ILE A 216 2.97 -8.65 -12.73
C ILE A 216 4.29 -9.28 -12.23
N ILE A 217 5.32 -9.33 -13.08
CA ILE A 217 6.65 -9.81 -12.69
C ILE A 217 7.28 -8.91 -11.61
N GLN A 218 7.11 -7.58 -11.70
CA GLN A 218 7.56 -6.66 -10.66
C GLN A 218 6.88 -6.93 -9.31
N LYS A 219 5.61 -7.34 -9.30
CA LYS A 219 4.90 -7.71 -8.07
C LYS A 219 5.53 -8.95 -7.42
N LEU A 220 5.92 -9.94 -8.23
CA LEU A 220 6.54 -11.20 -7.76
C LEU A 220 7.92 -10.97 -7.14
N PHE A 221 8.79 -10.22 -7.82
CA PHE A 221 10.14 -9.97 -7.31
C PHE A 221 10.23 -8.84 -6.31
N GLY A 222 9.26 -7.92 -6.34
CA GLY A 222 9.40 -6.64 -5.70
C GLY A 222 8.41 -6.32 -4.60
N ASN A 223 7.37 -7.15 -4.43
CA ASN A 223 6.37 -6.99 -3.38
C ASN A 223 5.76 -5.59 -3.36
N LYS A 224 5.65 -4.93 -4.51
CA LYS A 224 5.21 -3.54 -4.61
C LYS A 224 4.21 -3.41 -5.74
N ASN A 225 3.18 -2.62 -5.50
CA ASN A 225 2.25 -2.23 -6.54
C ASN A 225 2.95 -1.31 -7.54
N VAL A 226 2.71 -1.58 -8.82
CA VAL A 226 3.13 -0.73 -9.93
C VAL A 226 1.93 0.07 -10.40
N TYR A 227 2.16 1.31 -10.84
CA TYR A 227 1.17 2.07 -11.58
C TYR A 227 1.54 2.03 -13.06
N ILE A 228 0.61 1.61 -13.91
CA ILE A 228 0.81 1.53 -15.36
C ILE A 228 0.19 2.77 -16.01
N ASP A 229 1.01 3.59 -16.65
CA ASP A 229 0.61 4.79 -17.36
C ASP A 229 0.61 4.52 -18.88
N TYR A 230 -0.54 4.67 -19.53
CA TYR A 230 -0.66 4.55 -20.97
C TYR A 230 -0.81 5.93 -21.60
N LEU A 231 -0.04 6.15 -22.67
CA LEU A 231 -0.13 7.37 -23.46
C LEU A 231 -0.81 7.09 -24.79
N SER A 232 -1.93 7.77 -25.03
CA SER A 232 -2.71 7.71 -26.27
C SER A 232 -2.56 9.04 -27.02
N LEU A 233 -1.79 9.07 -28.11
CA LEU A 233 -1.45 10.31 -28.83
C LEU A 233 -2.33 10.59 -30.05
N PHE A 234 -2.91 9.55 -30.66
CA PHE A 234 -3.62 9.65 -31.94
C PHE A 234 -5.12 9.38 -31.81
N ASP A 235 -5.50 8.27 -31.17
CA ASP A 235 -6.88 7.89 -30.86
C ASP A 235 -6.99 7.57 -29.36
N GLU A 236 -8.14 7.84 -28.72
CA GLU A 236 -8.38 7.50 -27.31
C GLU A 236 -8.20 6.00 -27.06
N VAL A 237 -8.46 5.17 -28.07
CA VAL A 237 -8.41 3.69 -27.99
C VAL A 237 -7.05 3.11 -28.39
N GLU A 238 -6.16 3.88 -29.03
CA GLU A 238 -4.84 3.43 -29.49
C GLU A 238 -3.73 3.79 -28.49
N ILE A 239 -3.11 2.76 -27.92
CA ILE A 239 -1.99 2.92 -26.98
C ILE A 239 -0.69 3.04 -27.76
N ASN A 240 0.00 4.16 -27.56
CA ASN A 240 1.23 4.48 -28.28
C ASN A 240 2.49 4.32 -27.43
N ASN A 241 2.35 4.34 -26.12
CA ASN A 241 3.43 4.16 -25.16
C ASN A 241 2.86 3.65 -23.83
N ALA A 242 3.68 2.93 -23.08
CA ALA A 242 3.36 2.45 -21.75
C ALA A 242 4.55 2.65 -20.82
N SER A 243 4.29 3.16 -19.62
CA SER A 243 5.30 3.36 -18.58
C SER A 243 4.82 2.75 -17.27
N LEU A 244 5.72 2.03 -16.60
CA LEU A 244 5.49 1.37 -15.33
C LEU A 244 6.20 2.17 -14.26
N ILE A 245 5.42 2.88 -13.46
CA ILE A 245 5.91 3.70 -12.36
C ILE A 245 5.93 2.81 -11.11
N LEU A 246 7.14 2.59 -10.58
CA LEU A 246 7.33 1.82 -9.37
C LEU A 246 6.92 2.71 -8.17
N LEU A 247 5.80 2.44 -7.52
CA LEU A 247 5.21 3.35 -6.51
C LEU A 247 5.96 3.45 -5.19
N SER A 248 7.06 2.71 -5.00
CA SER A 248 8.08 3.12 -4.03
C SER A 248 8.89 4.35 -4.49
N GLY A 249 8.36 5.06 -5.48
CA GLY A 249 9.10 5.83 -6.46
C GLY A 249 9.80 7.02 -5.86
N LEU A 250 9.13 7.85 -5.07
CA LEU A 250 9.77 9.05 -4.54
C LEU A 250 10.60 8.73 -3.30
N ARG A 251 11.87 8.43 -3.50
CA ARG A 251 12.85 8.30 -2.42
C ARG A 251 13.60 9.61 -2.27
N GLN A 252 13.65 10.10 -1.03
CA GLN A 252 14.35 11.33 -0.67
C GLN A 252 15.59 10.99 0.15
N PHE A 253 16.74 11.53 -0.25
CA PHE A 253 17.99 11.38 0.46
C PHE A 253 18.61 12.74 0.74
N GLY A 254 18.99 12.95 2.00
CA GLY A 254 19.79 14.11 2.36
C GLY A 254 21.20 14.06 1.76
N PRO A 255 22.00 15.12 1.94
CA PRO A 255 23.36 15.22 1.39
C PRO A 255 24.28 14.04 1.76
N SER A 256 24.12 13.47 2.96
CA SER A 256 24.87 12.32 3.47
C SER A 256 24.31 10.95 3.06
N GLY A 257 23.14 10.89 2.43
CA GLY A 257 22.40 9.65 2.11
C GLY A 257 22.89 8.89 0.88
N THR A 258 24.11 9.15 0.40
CA THR A 258 24.64 8.58 -0.84
C THR A 258 24.65 7.05 -0.85
N GLU A 259 25.03 6.42 0.26
CA GLU A 259 25.12 4.95 0.30
C GLU A 259 23.72 4.31 0.23
N ALA A 260 22.76 4.88 0.93
CA ALA A 260 21.36 4.45 0.85
C ALA A 260 20.80 4.63 -0.56
N PHE A 261 21.17 5.72 -1.25
CA PHE A 261 20.84 5.92 -2.67
C PHE A 261 21.43 4.83 -3.56
N LYS A 262 22.72 4.53 -3.41
CA LYS A 262 23.39 3.46 -4.16
C LYS A 262 22.71 2.11 -3.96
N SER A 263 22.48 1.70 -2.71
CA SER A 263 21.84 0.42 -2.40
C SER A 263 20.43 0.35 -2.98
N ALA A 264 19.65 1.42 -2.85
CA ALA A 264 18.29 1.50 -3.38
C ALA A 264 18.24 1.39 -4.91
N LEU A 265 19.16 2.08 -5.61
CA LEU A 265 19.27 1.99 -7.07
C LEU A 265 19.75 0.61 -7.54
N GLN A 266 20.71 0.01 -6.82
CA GLN A 266 21.22 -1.32 -7.11
C GLN A 266 20.11 -2.37 -6.98
N GLU A 267 19.30 -2.30 -5.92
CA GLU A 267 18.14 -3.19 -5.72
C GLU A 267 17.15 -3.08 -6.88
N ASP A 268 16.78 -1.86 -7.27
CA ASP A 268 15.83 -1.60 -8.34
C ASP A 268 16.34 -2.10 -9.70
N PHE A 269 17.59 -1.82 -10.04
CA PHE A 269 18.15 -2.22 -11.33
C PHE A 269 18.42 -3.73 -11.41
N LEU A 270 18.84 -4.36 -10.30
CA LEU A 270 18.93 -5.81 -10.21
C LEU A 270 17.55 -6.46 -10.39
N ARG A 271 16.52 -5.92 -9.73
CA ARG A 271 15.13 -6.38 -9.89
C ARG A 271 14.65 -6.25 -11.33
N PHE A 272 14.90 -5.10 -11.96
CA PHE A 272 14.59 -4.90 -13.38
C PHE A 272 15.27 -5.97 -14.24
N THR A 273 16.55 -6.22 -14.02
CA THR A 273 17.34 -7.23 -14.76
C THR A 273 16.77 -8.63 -14.59
N MET A 274 16.46 -9.06 -13.37
CA MET A 274 15.84 -10.36 -13.10
C MET A 274 14.45 -10.48 -13.75
N SER A 275 13.71 -9.37 -13.75
CA SER A 275 12.38 -9.30 -14.37
C SER A 275 12.45 -9.43 -15.88
N LEU A 276 13.48 -8.88 -16.53
CA LEU A 276 13.71 -9.05 -17.96
C LEU A 276 13.96 -10.50 -18.35
N PHE A 277 14.83 -11.20 -17.61
CA PHE A 277 15.08 -12.62 -17.87
C PHE A 277 13.82 -13.46 -17.70
N THR A 278 13.07 -13.21 -16.63
CA THR A 278 11.80 -13.89 -16.36
C THR A 278 10.78 -13.59 -17.45
N PHE A 279 10.68 -12.34 -17.88
CA PHE A 279 9.79 -11.93 -18.97
C PHE A 279 10.12 -12.71 -20.25
N ALA A 280 11.40 -12.77 -20.63
CA ALA A 280 11.87 -13.49 -21.80
C ALA A 280 11.54 -15.00 -21.72
N GLU A 281 11.67 -15.62 -20.54
CA GLU A 281 11.33 -17.03 -20.33
C GLU A 281 9.82 -17.31 -20.37
N LEU A 282 8.98 -16.40 -19.86
CA LEU A 282 7.54 -16.63 -19.74
C LEU A 282 6.75 -16.35 -21.02
N ILE A 283 7.25 -15.44 -21.85
CA ILE A 283 6.48 -14.84 -22.94
C ILE A 283 7.14 -15.18 -24.28
N GLY A 284 8.47 -15.35 -24.33
CA GLY A 284 9.16 -15.78 -25.54
C GLY A 284 9.27 -14.69 -26.60
N SER A 285 9.23 -15.08 -27.87
CA SER A 285 9.26 -14.18 -29.03
C SER A 285 7.90 -14.05 -29.75
N PHE A 286 7.67 -12.95 -30.46
CA PHE A 286 6.42 -12.63 -31.17
C PHE A 286 6.70 -12.16 -32.58
N PHE A 287 5.77 -12.43 -33.48
CA PHE A 287 5.76 -11.78 -34.79
C PHE A 287 5.20 -10.36 -34.67
N THR A 288 5.73 -9.45 -35.49
CA THR A 288 5.26 -8.06 -35.60
C THR A 288 4.19 -7.87 -36.68
N GLU A 289 3.87 -8.93 -37.43
CA GLU A 289 2.83 -8.93 -38.45
C GLU A 289 1.46 -9.20 -37.83
N LEU A 290 0.43 -8.53 -38.34
CA LEU A 290 -0.96 -8.78 -37.96
C LEU A 290 -1.52 -9.98 -38.73
N ASP A 291 -2.43 -10.71 -38.09
CA ASP A 291 -3.12 -11.87 -38.66
C ASP A 291 -4.60 -11.80 -38.26
N GLU A 292 -5.43 -11.19 -39.11
CA GLU A 292 -6.87 -11.02 -38.88
C GLU A 292 -7.62 -12.35 -38.85
N ASP A 293 -7.07 -13.42 -39.44
CA ASP A 293 -7.71 -14.74 -39.42
C ASP A 293 -7.61 -15.41 -38.04
N CYS A 294 -6.76 -14.86 -37.14
CA CYS A 294 -6.57 -15.40 -35.81
C CYS A 294 -7.67 -15.01 -34.80
N TYR A 295 -8.52 -14.02 -35.07
CA TYR A 295 -9.50 -13.57 -34.08
C TYR A 295 -10.44 -14.69 -33.59
N CYS A 296 -10.71 -14.67 -32.29
CA CYS A 296 -11.71 -15.52 -31.67
C CYS A 296 -13.08 -14.84 -31.74
N LYS A 297 -13.99 -15.45 -32.49
CA LYS A 297 -15.33 -14.90 -32.71
C LYS A 297 -16.10 -14.64 -31.40
N GLU A 298 -15.98 -15.53 -30.42
CA GLU A 298 -16.63 -15.40 -29.11
C GLU A 298 -16.24 -14.09 -28.40
N TYR A 299 -14.96 -13.75 -28.41
CA TYR A 299 -14.46 -12.53 -27.76
C TYR A 299 -14.75 -11.27 -28.56
N LEU A 300 -14.72 -11.34 -29.89
CA LEU A 300 -15.19 -10.26 -30.76
C LEU A 300 -16.66 -9.95 -30.47
N ASP A 301 -17.52 -10.97 -30.40
CA ASP A 301 -18.94 -10.80 -30.14
C ASP A 301 -19.19 -10.24 -28.71
N TYR A 302 -18.34 -10.57 -27.73
CA TYR A 302 -18.49 -10.08 -26.35
C TYR A 302 -17.93 -8.66 -26.12
N LEU A 303 -16.75 -8.34 -26.67
CA LEU A 303 -16.03 -7.09 -26.42
C LEU A 303 -16.15 -6.07 -27.55
N CYS A 304 -16.38 -6.49 -28.78
CA CYS A 304 -16.34 -5.63 -29.98
C CYS A 304 -17.70 -5.51 -30.69
N SER A 305 -18.80 -5.97 -30.09
CA SER A 305 -20.14 -5.96 -30.71
C SER A 305 -20.90 -4.63 -30.62
N THR A 306 -20.36 -3.62 -29.92
CA THR A 306 -20.99 -2.31 -29.73
C THR A 306 -20.28 -1.20 -30.52
N ASP A 307 -21.07 -0.41 -31.26
CA ASP A 307 -20.68 0.49 -32.36
C ASP A 307 -19.84 1.75 -32.03
N ALA A 308 -19.11 1.87 -30.91
CA ALA A 308 -18.44 3.16 -30.66
C ALA A 308 -17.06 3.22 -30.01
N SER A 309 -16.55 2.22 -29.26
CA SER A 309 -15.24 2.41 -28.60
C SER A 309 -14.57 1.09 -28.24
N TYR A 310 -14.05 0.39 -29.24
CA TYR A 310 -13.26 -0.83 -29.05
C TYR A 310 -11.96 -0.78 -29.84
N ASN A 311 -10.95 -1.52 -29.38
CA ASN A 311 -9.73 -1.79 -30.13
C ASN A 311 -9.48 -3.30 -30.09
N CYS A 312 -9.17 -3.90 -31.23
CA CYS A 312 -8.80 -5.30 -31.31
C CYS A 312 -7.65 -5.48 -32.29
N GLN A 313 -6.62 -6.20 -31.87
CA GLN A 313 -5.45 -6.50 -32.68
C GLN A 313 -5.17 -8.00 -32.57
N ALA A 314 -4.93 -8.67 -33.70
CA ALA A 314 -4.62 -10.09 -33.72
C ALA A 314 -3.28 -10.35 -34.39
N ARG A 315 -2.51 -11.20 -33.73
CA ARG A 315 -1.28 -11.83 -34.22
C ARG A 315 -1.39 -13.32 -33.95
N LYS A 316 -0.49 -14.07 -34.56
CA LYS A 316 -0.45 -15.52 -34.43
C LYS A 316 -0.27 -15.98 -32.96
N GLU A 317 0.56 -15.29 -32.19
CA GLU A 317 0.88 -15.64 -30.80
C GLU A 317 0.04 -14.89 -29.77
N VAL A 318 -0.50 -13.73 -30.12
CA VAL A 318 -1.23 -12.85 -29.19
C VAL A 318 -2.42 -12.22 -29.86
N GLN A 319 -3.54 -12.17 -29.14
CA GLN A 319 -4.73 -11.44 -29.57
C GLN A 319 -5.15 -10.52 -28.44
N TYR A 320 -5.53 -9.31 -28.80
CA TYR A 320 -5.96 -8.27 -27.90
C TYR A 320 -7.36 -7.81 -28.27
N TYR A 321 -8.17 -7.60 -27.24
CA TYR A 321 -9.53 -7.10 -27.34
C TYR A 321 -9.75 -6.10 -26.21
N TYR A 322 -10.26 -4.92 -26.54
CA TYR A 322 -10.56 -3.89 -25.56
C TYR A 322 -11.89 -3.23 -25.85
N ASN A 323 -12.64 -3.00 -24.79
CA ASN A 323 -13.87 -2.24 -24.81
C ASN A 323 -13.77 -1.09 -23.81
N ALA A 324 -13.65 0.14 -24.33
CA ALA A 324 -13.48 1.34 -23.51
C ALA A 324 -14.72 1.64 -22.65
N VAL A 325 -15.92 1.35 -23.17
CA VAL A 325 -17.18 1.57 -22.44
C VAL A 325 -17.28 0.65 -21.22
N LYS A 326 -16.85 -0.61 -21.37
CA LYS A 326 -16.81 -1.57 -20.27
C LYS A 326 -15.62 -1.35 -19.34
N GLY A 327 -14.54 -0.73 -19.83
CA GLY A 327 -13.25 -0.63 -19.12
C GLY A 327 -12.60 -2.00 -18.94
N ILE A 328 -12.72 -2.87 -19.95
CA ILE A 328 -12.24 -4.26 -19.92
C ILE A 328 -11.36 -4.50 -21.14
N SER A 329 -10.14 -4.95 -20.89
CA SER A 329 -9.22 -5.48 -21.89
C SER A 329 -9.06 -6.98 -21.70
N MET A 330 -8.70 -7.70 -22.76
CA MET A 330 -8.39 -9.11 -22.71
C MET A 330 -7.25 -9.45 -23.67
N LEU A 331 -6.27 -10.19 -23.17
CA LEU A 331 -5.19 -10.78 -23.95
C LEU A 331 -5.37 -12.29 -24.03
N ARG A 332 -5.34 -12.85 -25.23
CA ARG A 332 -5.25 -14.29 -25.45
C ARG A 332 -3.86 -14.63 -25.98
N ILE A 333 -3.16 -15.51 -25.27
CA ILE A 333 -1.78 -15.88 -25.59
C ILE A 333 -1.77 -17.30 -26.13
N SER A 334 -1.54 -17.39 -27.44
CA SER A 334 -1.41 -18.65 -28.16
C SER A 334 0.04 -19.12 -28.27
N ASN A 335 1.01 -18.33 -27.79
CA ASN A 335 2.43 -18.69 -27.77
C ASN A 335 2.65 -20.06 -27.08
N ALA A 336 3.44 -20.93 -27.72
CA ALA A 336 3.75 -22.26 -27.21
C ALA A 336 4.67 -22.24 -25.98
N GLU A 337 5.46 -21.17 -25.84
CA GLU A 337 6.40 -20.98 -24.72
C GLU A 337 5.70 -20.44 -23.47
N TYR A 338 4.45 -19.99 -23.60
CA TYR A 338 3.71 -19.38 -22.50
C TYR A 338 3.50 -20.34 -21.32
N ARG A 339 3.82 -19.84 -20.13
CA ARG A 339 3.77 -20.54 -18.85
C ARG A 339 3.02 -19.67 -17.83
N ASP A 340 1.91 -20.18 -17.29
CA ASP A 340 1.09 -19.53 -16.25
C ASP A 340 1.44 -20.01 -14.83
N ASP A 341 2.19 -21.11 -14.72
CA ASP A 341 2.56 -21.77 -13.48
C ASP A 341 3.42 -20.89 -12.56
N PHE A 342 4.19 -19.98 -13.14
CA PHE A 342 5.00 -19.00 -12.41
C PHE A 342 4.16 -18.11 -11.48
N PHE A 343 2.89 -17.86 -11.84
CA PHE A 343 1.98 -17.04 -11.04
C PHE A 343 1.35 -17.80 -9.88
N ASN A 344 1.54 -19.12 -9.77
CA ASN A 344 1.07 -19.91 -8.64
C ASN A 344 1.78 -19.54 -7.32
N ALA A 345 2.90 -18.82 -7.38
CA ALA A 345 3.55 -18.25 -6.21
C ALA A 345 2.68 -17.18 -5.52
N LEU A 346 1.62 -16.67 -6.19
CA LEU A 346 0.67 -15.74 -5.61
C LEU A 346 -0.64 -16.45 -5.28
N THR A 347 -0.95 -16.53 -3.99
CA THR A 347 -2.26 -16.94 -3.51
C THR A 347 -3.10 -15.70 -3.20
N TRP A 348 -4.41 -15.81 -3.32
CA TRP A 348 -5.31 -14.68 -3.13
C TRP A 348 -6.59 -15.10 -2.41
N GLU A 349 -7.17 -14.17 -1.67
CA GLU A 349 -8.50 -14.27 -1.06
C GLU A 349 -9.25 -12.94 -1.19
N MET A 350 -10.58 -13.02 -1.25
CA MET A 350 -11.45 -11.85 -1.25
C MET A 350 -12.19 -11.77 0.09
N ILE A 351 -12.11 -10.61 0.74
CA ILE A 351 -12.81 -10.33 2.00
C ILE A 351 -13.93 -9.33 1.72
N ASP A 352 -15.14 -9.63 2.20
CA ASP A 352 -16.29 -8.73 2.04
C ASP A 352 -16.16 -7.46 2.90
N GLY A 353 -16.09 -6.33 2.19
CA GLY A 353 -16.11 -4.98 2.75
C GLY A 353 -17.54 -4.46 3.01
N VAL A 354 -17.66 -3.14 3.07
CA VAL A 354 -18.90 -2.37 3.11
C VAL A 354 -19.24 -1.82 1.72
N ASP A 355 -18.31 -1.12 1.08
CA ASP A 355 -18.49 -0.48 -0.24
C ASP A 355 -17.82 -1.27 -1.38
N GLY A 356 -17.15 -2.36 -1.04
CA GLY A 356 -16.47 -3.23 -1.98
C GLY A 356 -15.95 -4.48 -1.31
N LYS A 357 -14.88 -5.01 -1.88
CA LYS A 357 -14.13 -6.17 -1.38
C LYS A 357 -12.67 -5.78 -1.19
N ILE A 358 -12.02 -6.43 -0.24
CA ILE A 358 -10.57 -6.33 -0.05
C ILE A 358 -9.95 -7.59 -0.65
N LEU A 359 -9.20 -7.42 -1.73
CA LEU A 359 -8.34 -8.45 -2.29
C LEU A 359 -7.07 -8.52 -1.43
N CYS A 360 -6.83 -9.70 -0.87
CA CYS A 360 -5.66 -10.02 -0.08
C CYS A 360 -4.81 -10.99 -0.91
N GLN A 361 -3.55 -10.63 -1.16
CA GLN A 361 -2.63 -11.45 -1.95
C GLN A 361 -1.37 -11.77 -1.16
N ILE A 362 -1.00 -13.05 -1.14
CA ILE A 362 0.16 -13.57 -0.43
C ILE A 362 1.12 -14.19 -1.43
N ASN A 363 2.36 -13.69 -1.44
CA ASN A 363 3.47 -14.33 -2.13
C ASN A 363 4.00 -15.49 -1.25
N THR A 364 3.88 -16.72 -1.74
CA THR A 364 4.23 -17.95 -0.99
C THR A 364 5.72 -18.12 -0.79
N ASP A 365 6.55 -17.54 -1.66
CA ASP A 365 8.00 -17.72 -1.62
C ASP A 365 8.66 -16.88 -0.52
N ASN A 366 8.10 -15.70 -0.25
CA ASN A 366 8.67 -14.76 0.72
C ASN A 366 7.69 -14.36 1.85
N GLY A 367 6.43 -14.82 1.81
CA GLY A 367 5.39 -14.53 2.80
C GLY A 367 4.84 -13.11 2.76
N TYR A 368 5.16 -12.32 1.73
CA TYR A 368 4.71 -10.94 1.62
C TYR A 368 3.21 -10.84 1.35
N LEU A 369 2.57 -9.92 2.07
CA LEU A 369 1.13 -9.68 2.04
C LEU A 369 0.84 -8.32 1.41
N SER A 370 -0.01 -8.30 0.39
CA SER A 370 -0.51 -7.06 -0.20
C SER A 370 -2.03 -7.01 -0.19
N PHE A 371 -2.57 -5.80 -0.14
CA PHE A 371 -4.00 -5.56 -0.13
C PHE A 371 -4.37 -4.56 -1.21
N ASN A 372 -5.47 -4.83 -1.88
CA ASN A 372 -6.03 -3.94 -2.90
C ASN A 372 -7.55 -3.86 -2.69
N PHE A 373 -8.13 -2.68 -2.90
CA PHE A 373 -9.58 -2.50 -2.79
C PHE A 373 -10.23 -2.70 -4.15
N VAL A 374 -11.29 -3.49 -4.19
CA VAL A 374 -12.10 -3.71 -5.39
C VAL A 374 -13.49 -3.18 -5.09
N SER A 375 -13.90 -2.10 -5.73
CA SER A 375 -15.24 -1.52 -5.53
C SER A 375 -16.34 -2.50 -5.94
N ASN A 376 -17.55 -2.34 -5.38
CA ASN A 376 -18.71 -3.16 -5.81
C ASN A 376 -18.96 -3.05 -7.32
N GLU A 377 -18.85 -1.83 -7.90
CA GLU A 377 -19.01 -1.64 -9.34
C GLU A 377 -18.00 -2.46 -10.16
N CYS A 378 -16.72 -2.45 -9.75
CA CYS A 378 -15.71 -3.25 -10.43
C CYS A 378 -15.96 -4.75 -10.23
N TRP A 379 -16.37 -5.16 -9.03
CA TRP A 379 -16.69 -6.56 -8.74
C TRP A 379 -17.88 -7.08 -9.55
N ASP A 380 -18.89 -6.24 -9.78
CA ASP A 380 -20.05 -6.59 -10.61
C ASP A 380 -19.61 -6.82 -12.07
N LYS A 381 -18.71 -5.99 -12.60
CA LYS A 381 -18.11 -6.19 -13.94
C LYS A 381 -17.33 -7.50 -14.02
N ILE A 382 -16.52 -7.80 -13.01
CA ILE A 382 -15.74 -9.05 -12.93
C ILE A 382 -16.68 -10.25 -12.86
N SER A 383 -17.70 -10.20 -12.02
CA SER A 383 -18.68 -11.28 -11.85
C SER A 383 -19.44 -11.53 -13.14
N GLN A 384 -19.83 -10.47 -13.85
CA GLN A 384 -20.47 -10.58 -15.16
C GLN A 384 -19.57 -11.29 -16.17
N VAL A 385 -18.28 -10.93 -16.26
CA VAL A 385 -17.33 -11.63 -17.16
C VAL A 385 -17.23 -13.11 -16.80
N ILE A 386 -17.11 -13.43 -15.51
CA ILE A 386 -17.03 -14.82 -15.03
C ILE A 386 -18.28 -15.62 -15.43
N ASP A 387 -19.46 -15.04 -15.26
CA ASP A 387 -20.73 -15.68 -15.56
C ASP A 387 -20.96 -15.84 -17.07
N ASP A 388 -20.78 -14.76 -17.84
CA ASP A 388 -21.02 -14.71 -19.28
C ASP A 388 -20.03 -15.61 -20.06
N MET A 389 -18.78 -15.68 -19.61
CA MET A 389 -17.71 -16.47 -20.23
C MET A 389 -17.53 -17.86 -19.58
N HIS A 390 -18.36 -18.19 -18.59
CA HIS A 390 -18.35 -19.48 -17.88
C HIS A 390 -16.98 -19.88 -17.29
N ILE A 391 -16.29 -18.91 -16.69
CA ILE A 391 -14.93 -19.06 -16.18
C ILE A 391 -14.95 -19.81 -14.84
N SER A 392 -14.42 -21.02 -14.80
CA SER A 392 -14.42 -21.84 -13.58
C SER A 392 -13.12 -21.80 -12.76
N LYS A 393 -11.98 -21.51 -13.41
CA LYS A 393 -10.66 -21.53 -12.76
C LYS A 393 -9.89 -20.29 -13.16
N TYR A 394 -9.56 -19.46 -12.18
CA TYR A 394 -8.84 -18.23 -12.41
C TYR A 394 -7.98 -17.81 -11.21
N THR A 395 -7.00 -16.94 -11.48
CA THR A 395 -6.12 -16.33 -10.48
C THR A 395 -6.16 -14.81 -10.61
N PHE A 396 -6.33 -14.10 -9.48
CA PHE A 396 -6.24 -12.64 -9.48
C PHE A 396 -4.83 -12.15 -9.13
N ILE A 397 -4.35 -11.17 -9.90
CA ILE A 397 -3.19 -10.36 -9.58
C ILE A 397 -3.55 -8.89 -9.69
N CYS A 398 -3.27 -8.09 -8.66
CA CYS A 398 -3.64 -6.69 -8.64
C CYS A 398 -2.44 -5.76 -8.54
N GLN A 399 -2.52 -4.69 -9.31
CA GLN A 399 -1.64 -3.53 -9.30
C GLN A 399 -2.43 -2.30 -8.87
N SER A 400 -1.82 -1.12 -8.83
CA SER A 400 -2.53 0.06 -8.30
C SER A 400 -3.71 0.49 -9.16
N ASN A 401 -3.65 0.29 -10.47
CA ASN A 401 -4.68 0.75 -11.38
C ASN A 401 -5.20 -0.32 -12.36
N TYR A 402 -4.72 -1.54 -12.24
CA TYR A 402 -5.20 -2.68 -13.03
C TYR A 402 -5.32 -3.93 -12.18
N LEU A 403 -6.42 -4.65 -12.37
CA LEU A 403 -6.63 -5.99 -11.86
C LEU A 403 -6.55 -6.98 -13.02
N PHE A 404 -5.72 -7.99 -12.87
CA PHE A 404 -5.50 -9.07 -13.83
C PHE A 404 -6.20 -10.34 -13.34
N MET A 405 -7.03 -10.94 -14.17
CA MET A 405 -7.63 -12.26 -13.96
C MET A 405 -7.09 -13.24 -15.00
N PHE A 406 -6.28 -14.18 -14.53
CA PHE A 406 -5.66 -15.20 -15.35
C PHE A 406 -6.58 -16.42 -15.45
N GLU A 407 -6.93 -16.79 -16.68
CA GLU A 407 -7.71 -17.98 -17.01
C GLU A 407 -6.94 -18.79 -18.07
N GLY A 408 -6.00 -19.63 -17.62
CA GLY A 408 -5.13 -20.38 -18.51
C GLY A 408 -4.40 -19.47 -19.49
N LYS A 409 -4.80 -19.48 -20.77
CA LYS A 409 -4.20 -18.67 -21.84
C LYS A 409 -4.84 -17.28 -22.03
N ASN A 410 -5.91 -16.98 -21.29
CA ASN A 410 -6.59 -15.70 -21.35
C ASN A 410 -6.20 -14.86 -20.13
N ILE A 411 -6.00 -13.57 -20.33
CA ILE A 411 -5.76 -12.60 -19.27
C ILE A 411 -6.79 -11.50 -19.45
N TRP A 412 -7.73 -11.44 -18.51
CA TRP A 412 -8.68 -10.35 -18.43
C TRP A 412 -8.09 -9.24 -17.58
N ILE A 413 -8.22 -8.00 -18.04
CA ILE A 413 -7.60 -6.82 -17.46
C ILE A 413 -8.73 -5.82 -17.19
N PHE A 414 -8.89 -5.46 -15.93
CA PHE A 414 -9.90 -4.53 -15.46
C PHE A 414 -9.23 -3.23 -15.02
N GLU A 415 -9.67 -2.12 -15.60
CA GLU A 415 -9.16 -0.79 -15.27
C GLU A 415 -9.88 -0.25 -14.03
N GLY A 416 -9.17 0.42 -13.13
CA GLY A 416 -9.76 0.98 -11.93
C GLY A 416 -8.75 1.65 -11.01
N ASP A 417 -9.19 2.04 -9.82
CA ASP A 417 -8.30 2.46 -8.72
C ASP A 417 -8.35 1.39 -7.63
N PHE A 418 -7.30 0.58 -7.58
CA PHE A 418 -7.13 -0.50 -6.62
C PHE A 418 -6.08 -0.16 -5.56
N SER A 419 -5.76 1.12 -5.38
CA SER A 419 -4.72 1.57 -4.47
C SER A 419 -4.96 1.16 -3.01
N GLU A 420 -3.86 1.03 -2.27
CA GLU A 420 -3.89 0.74 -0.82
C GLU A 420 -4.60 1.82 0.00
N TYR A 421 -4.71 3.04 -0.53
CA TYR A 421 -5.44 4.14 0.09
C TYR A 421 -6.89 3.73 0.38
N TRP A 422 -7.58 3.15 -0.60
CA TRP A 422 -8.97 2.72 -0.44
C TRP A 422 -9.12 1.55 0.52
N VAL A 423 -8.11 0.68 0.63
CA VAL A 423 -8.09 -0.39 1.64
C VAL A 423 -8.10 0.20 3.04
N ALA A 424 -7.34 1.28 3.29
CA ALA A 424 -7.31 1.93 4.60
C ALA A 424 -8.66 2.56 4.96
N GLU A 425 -9.33 3.20 4.01
CA GLU A 425 -10.68 3.75 4.20
C GLU A 425 -11.71 2.64 4.46
N GLU A 426 -11.62 1.54 3.72
CA GLU A 426 -12.54 0.41 3.89
C GLU A 426 -12.33 -0.31 5.23
N LYS A 427 -11.08 -0.44 5.69
CA LYS A 427 -10.76 -0.98 7.02
C LYS A 427 -11.41 -0.16 8.15
N LYS A 428 -11.46 1.17 8.03
CA LYS A 428 -12.17 2.02 9.01
C LYS A 428 -13.66 1.71 9.06
N LYS A 429 -14.30 1.58 7.90
CA LYS A 429 -15.73 1.24 7.80
C LYS A 429 -16.05 -0.16 8.34
N LEU A 430 -15.16 -1.13 8.08
CA LEU A 430 -15.26 -2.47 8.65
C LEU A 430 -15.16 -2.46 10.17
N LEU A 431 -14.25 -1.67 10.73
CA LEU A 431 -14.12 -1.52 12.18
C LEU A 431 -15.39 -0.89 12.78
N ASP A 432 -15.96 0.13 12.14
CA ASP A 432 -17.23 0.73 12.56
C ASP A 432 -18.39 -0.27 12.48
N ARG A 433 -18.46 -1.08 11.42
CA ARG A 433 -19.45 -2.18 11.30
C ARG A 433 -19.31 -3.16 12.45
N GLN A 434 -18.09 -3.64 12.72
CA GLN A 434 -17.83 -4.56 13.84
C GLN A 434 -18.18 -3.94 15.20
N ASN A 435 -17.93 -2.64 15.38
CA ASN A 435 -18.31 -1.94 16.61
C ASN A 435 -19.83 -1.88 16.77
N ARG A 436 -20.58 -1.59 15.70
CA ARG A 436 -22.05 -1.63 15.72
C ARG A 436 -22.58 -3.03 16.01
N GLU A 437 -22.02 -4.06 15.37
CA GLU A 437 -22.36 -5.46 15.63
C GLU A 437 -22.10 -5.83 17.09
N ARG A 438 -20.96 -5.42 17.66
CA ARG A 438 -20.63 -5.65 19.08
C ARG A 438 -21.61 -4.96 20.03
N ILE A 439 -22.06 -3.74 19.71
CA ILE A 439 -23.08 -3.01 20.49
C ILE A 439 -24.42 -3.76 20.44
N ILE A 440 -24.86 -4.16 19.25
CA ILE A 440 -26.10 -4.93 19.07
C ILE A 440 -26.07 -6.24 19.85
N LEU A 441 -24.91 -6.91 19.87
CA LEU A 441 -24.69 -8.16 20.60
C LEU A 441 -24.38 -7.95 22.09
N HIS A 442 -24.38 -6.71 22.60
CA HIS A 442 -24.03 -6.35 23.97
C HIS A 442 -22.66 -6.85 24.45
N LEU A 443 -21.73 -7.12 23.52
CA LEU A 443 -20.39 -7.64 23.81
C LEU A 443 -19.43 -6.59 24.37
N ASN A 444 -19.83 -5.32 24.38
CA ASN A 444 -19.08 -4.16 24.89
C ASN A 444 -19.38 -3.82 26.36
N ARG A 445 -20.21 -4.62 27.06
CA ARG A 445 -20.53 -4.41 28.48
C ARG A 445 -19.36 -4.85 29.37
N GLN A 446 -18.93 -3.95 30.24
CA GLN A 446 -18.04 -4.27 31.36
C GLN A 446 -18.84 -4.42 32.64
N PHE A 447 -18.44 -5.37 33.47
CA PHE A 447 -19.10 -5.69 34.72
C PHE A 447 -18.14 -5.47 35.88
N LYS A 448 -18.65 -4.91 36.97
CA LYS A 448 -17.99 -4.89 38.28
C LYS A 448 -19.00 -5.28 39.35
N TRP A 449 -18.54 -5.93 40.40
CA TRP A 449 -19.39 -6.22 41.55
C TRP A 449 -19.63 -4.96 42.39
N ARG A 450 -20.88 -4.77 42.84
CA ARG A 450 -21.22 -3.76 43.86
C ARG A 450 -21.13 -4.41 45.24
N TYR A 451 -20.05 -4.12 45.96
CA TYR A 451 -19.85 -4.62 47.32
C TYR A 451 -20.52 -3.72 48.37
N PRO A 452 -21.08 -4.29 49.47
CA PRO A 452 -21.19 -5.73 49.75
C PRO A 452 -22.27 -6.41 48.90
N ILE A 453 -21.93 -7.56 48.30
CA ILE A 453 -22.86 -8.34 47.47
C ILE A 453 -23.89 -9.02 48.37
N ASN A 454 -25.18 -8.89 48.05
CA ASN A 454 -26.23 -9.64 48.72
C ASN A 454 -26.12 -11.14 48.35
N TYR A 455 -25.90 -11.98 49.37
CA TYR A 455 -25.66 -13.42 49.19
C TYR A 455 -26.80 -14.13 48.44
N THR A 456 -28.05 -13.91 48.84
CA THR A 456 -29.21 -14.53 48.19
C THR A 456 -29.34 -14.07 46.73
N ARG A 457 -29.06 -12.80 46.44
CA ARG A 457 -29.09 -12.28 45.06
C ARG A 457 -27.96 -12.86 44.21
N PHE A 458 -26.80 -13.13 44.80
CA PHE A 458 -25.71 -13.79 44.10
C PHE A 458 -26.05 -15.26 43.78
N GLU A 459 -26.70 -15.98 44.69
CA GLU A 459 -27.18 -17.34 44.41
C GLU A 459 -28.21 -17.37 43.27
N GLU A 460 -29.18 -16.45 43.31
CA GLU A 460 -30.18 -16.26 42.26
C GLU A 460 -29.53 -15.97 40.90
N LEU A 461 -28.53 -15.07 40.86
CA LEU A 461 -27.76 -14.76 39.65
C LEU A 461 -27.07 -15.99 39.07
N ILE A 462 -26.42 -16.78 39.91
CA ILE A 462 -25.72 -18.00 39.48
C ILE A 462 -26.72 -19.04 38.97
N ALA A 463 -27.85 -19.21 39.65
CA ALA A 463 -28.92 -20.10 39.20
C ALA A 463 -29.44 -19.69 37.82
N ASP A 464 -29.79 -18.41 37.64
CA ASP A 464 -30.29 -17.87 36.38
C ASP A 464 -29.28 -18.01 35.23
N LEU A 465 -27.98 -17.84 35.50
CA LEU A 465 -26.93 -18.05 34.50
C LEU A 465 -26.78 -19.53 34.16
N TYR A 466 -26.78 -20.40 35.17
CA TYR A 466 -26.55 -21.83 34.98
C TYR A 466 -27.76 -22.55 34.36
N GLU A 467 -28.98 -22.02 34.53
CA GLU A 467 -30.19 -22.47 33.81
C GLU A 467 -30.08 -22.29 32.28
N ARG A 468 -29.21 -21.39 31.82
CA ARG A 468 -28.94 -21.17 30.38
C ARG A 468 -27.91 -22.15 29.81
N GLU A 469 -27.24 -22.94 30.64
CA GLU A 469 -26.26 -23.92 30.15
C GLU A 469 -26.94 -25.10 29.47
N GLU A 470 -26.32 -25.59 28.40
CA GLU A 470 -26.74 -26.81 27.74
C GLU A 470 -26.66 -28.00 28.71
N LEU A 471 -27.63 -28.93 28.59
CA LEU A 471 -27.74 -30.15 29.41
C LEU A 471 -28.14 -29.95 30.88
N VAL A 472 -28.44 -28.73 31.31
CA VAL A 472 -29.08 -28.50 32.62
C VAL A 472 -30.58 -28.72 32.49
N GLN A 473 -31.12 -29.63 33.31
CA GLN A 473 -32.55 -29.96 33.31
C GLN A 473 -33.33 -29.09 34.30
N ASN A 474 -32.75 -28.84 35.48
CA ASN A 474 -33.41 -28.08 36.54
C ASN A 474 -32.36 -27.56 37.54
N ILE A 475 -32.63 -26.40 38.16
CA ILE A 475 -31.87 -25.86 39.28
C ILE A 475 -32.82 -25.50 40.41
N LYS A 476 -32.45 -25.81 41.65
CA LYS A 476 -33.18 -25.35 42.84
C LYS A 476 -32.26 -24.61 43.79
N LEU A 477 -32.67 -23.39 44.14
CA LEU A 477 -32.10 -22.60 45.23
C LEU A 477 -32.56 -23.17 46.57
N LEU A 478 -31.62 -23.33 47.51
CA LEU A 478 -31.92 -23.77 48.86
C LEU A 478 -31.93 -22.55 49.80
N GLY A 479 -33.07 -21.86 49.88
CA GLY A 479 -33.22 -20.61 50.65
C GLY A 479 -33.99 -20.74 51.97
N ARG A 480 -33.38 -20.27 53.07
CA ARG A 480 -33.92 -19.90 54.41
C ARG A 480 -34.75 -20.94 55.17
N SER A 481 -34.07 -21.92 55.76
CA SER A 481 -34.52 -22.54 57.01
C SER A 481 -33.34 -22.56 57.98
N ASN A 482 -33.54 -22.24 59.26
CA ASN A 482 -32.52 -22.14 60.31
C ASN A 482 -31.82 -23.50 60.65
N CYS A 483 -31.39 -24.25 59.64
CA CYS A 483 -30.52 -25.40 59.76
C CYS A 483 -29.11 -24.98 59.32
N PRO A 484 -28.04 -25.53 59.92
CA PRO A 484 -26.70 -25.41 59.37
C PRO A 484 -26.70 -26.06 57.98
N ASP A 485 -26.80 -25.25 56.93
CA ASP A 485 -26.73 -25.72 55.56
C ASP A 485 -25.28 -26.10 55.28
N GLY A 486 -24.98 -27.40 55.43
CA GLY A 486 -23.66 -28.00 55.28
C GLY A 486 -23.09 -27.87 53.87
N GLY A 487 -22.86 -26.64 53.41
CA GLY A 487 -22.18 -26.29 52.16
C GLY A 487 -23.02 -26.37 50.89
N ARG A 488 -24.36 -26.43 50.97
CA ARG A 488 -25.27 -26.56 49.82
C ARG A 488 -26.07 -25.27 49.60
N ASP A 489 -25.91 -24.64 48.45
CA ASP A 489 -26.66 -23.43 48.09
C ASP A 489 -27.58 -23.70 46.90
N LEU A 490 -27.13 -24.55 45.96
CA LEU A 490 -27.84 -24.95 44.74
C LEU A 490 -27.89 -26.48 44.59
N LEU A 491 -28.99 -26.98 44.05
CA LEU A 491 -29.09 -28.34 43.51
C LEU A 491 -29.27 -28.26 42.00
N ILE A 492 -28.35 -28.87 41.25
CA ILE A 492 -28.28 -28.79 39.79
C ILE A 492 -28.48 -30.18 39.22
N TRP A 493 -29.57 -30.39 38.47
CA TRP A 493 -29.81 -31.64 37.76
C TRP A 493 -29.34 -31.50 36.31
N LYS A 494 -28.42 -32.36 35.90
CA LYS A 494 -27.93 -32.41 34.50
C LYS A 494 -28.35 -33.69 33.82
N ILE A 495 -28.56 -33.59 32.52
CA ILE A 495 -28.80 -34.74 31.65
C ILE A 495 -27.49 -35.51 31.48
N GLU A 496 -27.52 -36.80 31.78
CA GLU A 496 -26.42 -37.73 31.58
C GLU A 496 -26.78 -38.71 30.46
N ARG A 497 -25.90 -38.88 29.47
CA ARG A 497 -26.11 -39.92 28.44
C ARG A 497 -25.65 -41.27 28.97
N LYS A 498 -26.55 -42.24 29.04
CA LYS A 498 -26.26 -43.64 29.33
C LYS A 498 -26.40 -44.46 28.05
N GLY A 499 -25.36 -44.48 27.21
CA GLY A 499 -25.35 -45.18 25.91
C GLY A 499 -26.04 -44.41 24.77
N GLU A 500 -26.29 -45.09 23.63
CA GLU A 500 -26.72 -44.46 22.37
C GLU A 500 -28.16 -43.91 22.37
N SER A 501 -29.02 -44.32 23.31
CA SER A 501 -30.46 -43.96 23.30
C SER A 501 -31.13 -43.84 24.67
N SER A 502 -30.37 -43.79 25.78
CA SER A 502 -30.95 -43.58 27.11
C SER A 502 -30.33 -42.39 27.83
N PHE A 503 -31.19 -41.57 28.45
CA PHE A 503 -30.80 -40.39 29.22
C PHE A 503 -31.12 -40.63 30.70
N GLY A 504 -30.11 -40.45 31.55
CA GLY A 504 -30.25 -40.38 33.00
C GLY A 504 -30.19 -38.93 33.49
N SER A 505 -30.47 -38.72 34.77
CA SER A 505 -30.25 -37.45 35.46
C SER A 505 -29.16 -37.61 36.51
N LYS A 506 -28.21 -36.69 36.56
CA LYS A 506 -27.18 -36.63 37.58
C LYS A 506 -27.35 -35.38 38.45
N LEU A 507 -27.15 -35.52 39.76
CA LEU A 507 -27.32 -34.43 40.72
C LEU A 507 -25.96 -33.85 41.08
N ILE A 508 -25.81 -32.54 40.95
CA ILE A 508 -24.61 -31.78 41.31
C ILE A 508 -24.98 -30.77 42.38
N ILE A 509 -24.16 -30.70 43.43
CA ILE A 509 -24.32 -29.71 44.50
C ILE A 509 -23.56 -28.46 44.11
N GLY A 510 -24.24 -27.32 44.05
CA GLY A 510 -23.59 -26.02 43.88
C GLY A 510 -23.42 -25.30 45.21
N GLN A 511 -22.26 -24.70 45.41
CA GLN A 511 -21.97 -23.82 46.54
C GLN A 511 -21.58 -22.43 46.01
N CYS A 512 -22.15 -21.39 46.59
CA CYS A 512 -21.94 -19.99 46.22
C CYS A 512 -21.19 -19.26 47.34
N LYS A 513 -20.16 -18.49 46.99
CA LYS A 513 -19.40 -17.65 47.94
C LYS A 513 -19.21 -16.24 47.38
N ALA A 514 -19.93 -15.28 47.96
CA ALA A 514 -19.83 -13.88 47.58
C ALA A 514 -18.91 -13.12 48.58
N TYR A 515 -17.61 -13.08 48.31
CA TYR A 515 -16.63 -12.33 49.11
C TYR A 515 -15.81 -11.37 48.25
N ASN A 516 -15.26 -10.32 48.88
CA ASN A 516 -14.27 -9.43 48.26
C ASN A 516 -12.82 -9.90 48.49
N ARG A 517 -12.63 -10.96 49.28
CA ARG A 517 -11.32 -11.60 49.53
C ARG A 517 -11.25 -12.95 48.82
N SER A 518 -10.05 -13.40 48.50
CA SER A 518 -9.85 -14.74 47.94
C SER A 518 -10.42 -15.85 48.83
N ILE A 519 -10.95 -16.89 48.19
CA ILE A 519 -11.53 -18.06 48.86
C ILE A 519 -10.41 -19.07 49.17
N ASN A 520 -10.33 -19.48 50.42
CA ASN A 520 -9.36 -20.45 50.92
C ASN A 520 -10.01 -21.80 51.16
N LYS A 521 -9.20 -22.85 51.32
CA LYS A 521 -9.69 -24.21 51.64
C LYS A 521 -10.55 -24.25 52.92
N SER A 522 -10.27 -23.39 53.89
CA SER A 522 -11.07 -23.30 55.13
C SER A 522 -12.47 -22.72 54.92
N ASP A 523 -12.70 -22.02 53.82
CA ASP A 523 -14.00 -21.41 53.49
C ASP A 523 -14.95 -22.41 52.80
N VAL A 524 -14.41 -23.55 52.38
CA VAL A 524 -15.10 -24.63 51.64
C VAL A 524 -14.67 -25.96 52.25
N THR A 525 -15.26 -26.30 53.41
CA THR A 525 -14.98 -27.56 54.12
C THR A 525 -15.94 -28.66 53.72
N ASP A 526 -15.55 -29.92 53.97
CA ASP A 526 -16.44 -31.08 53.96
C ASP A 526 -17.14 -31.35 52.61
N ILE A 527 -16.53 -30.94 51.49
CA ILE A 527 -17.07 -31.12 50.13
C ILE A 527 -17.41 -32.60 49.86
N ARG A 528 -16.49 -33.51 50.19
CA ARG A 528 -16.68 -34.94 49.95
C ARG A 528 -17.81 -35.52 50.78
N ASP A 529 -17.86 -35.16 52.05
CA ASP A 529 -18.90 -35.63 52.97
C ASP A 529 -20.27 -35.13 52.52
N THR A 530 -20.34 -33.91 51.96
CA THR A 530 -21.55 -33.34 51.38
C THR A 530 -22.00 -34.11 50.15
N ILE A 531 -21.09 -34.41 49.21
CA ILE A 531 -21.41 -35.21 48.01
C ILE A 531 -21.94 -36.60 48.40
N GLU A 532 -21.24 -37.29 49.29
CA GLU A 532 -21.59 -38.66 49.72
C GLU A 532 -22.89 -38.69 50.54
N HIS A 533 -23.15 -37.67 51.38
CA HIS A 533 -24.36 -37.60 52.20
C HIS A 533 -25.64 -37.42 51.36
N TYR A 534 -25.56 -36.69 50.25
CA TYR A 534 -26.71 -36.43 49.38
C TYR A 534 -26.77 -37.33 48.13
N ASP A 535 -25.91 -38.34 48.05
CA ASP A 535 -25.77 -39.23 46.89
C ASP A 535 -25.63 -38.45 45.56
N ALA A 536 -24.91 -37.32 45.63
CA ALA A 536 -24.65 -36.47 44.48
C ALA A 536 -23.49 -37.03 43.65
N THR A 537 -23.48 -36.71 42.36
CA THR A 537 -22.43 -37.15 41.43
C THR A 537 -21.30 -36.13 41.29
N GLY A 538 -21.50 -34.91 41.83
CA GLY A 538 -20.53 -33.84 41.68
C GLY A 538 -20.78 -32.62 42.56
N PHE A 539 -19.83 -31.68 42.51
CA PHE A 539 -19.81 -30.44 43.27
C PHE A 539 -19.28 -29.27 42.44
N TYR A 540 -20.00 -28.15 42.41
CA TYR A 540 -19.59 -26.92 41.75
C TYR A 540 -19.44 -25.76 42.72
N LEU A 541 -18.37 -24.97 42.56
CA LEU A 541 -18.10 -23.79 43.38
C LEU A 541 -18.23 -22.50 42.55
N PHE A 542 -19.12 -21.60 42.95
CA PHE A 542 -19.30 -20.31 42.29
C PHE A 542 -18.88 -19.19 43.25
N THR A 543 -17.97 -18.32 42.81
CA THR A 543 -17.44 -17.25 43.67
C THR A 543 -17.32 -15.92 42.96
N SER A 544 -17.58 -14.83 43.69
CA SER A 544 -17.39 -13.46 43.20
C SER A 544 -15.92 -13.02 43.19
N SER A 545 -14.99 -13.85 43.70
CA SER A 545 -13.56 -13.52 43.84
C SER A 545 -12.65 -14.63 43.34
N ALA A 546 -11.33 -14.39 43.38
CA ALA A 546 -10.33 -15.42 43.07
C ALA A 546 -10.32 -16.57 44.10
N LEU A 547 -9.89 -17.75 43.64
CA LEU A 547 -9.58 -18.91 44.48
C LEU A 547 -8.08 -18.96 44.78
N THR A 548 -7.71 -19.51 45.94
CA THR A 548 -6.30 -19.80 46.25
C THR A 548 -5.83 -21.10 45.60
N VAL A 549 -4.54 -21.18 45.27
CA VAL A 549 -3.91 -22.37 44.66
C VAL A 549 -4.21 -23.67 45.43
N PRO A 550 -4.11 -23.72 46.78
CA PRO A 550 -4.41 -24.95 47.52
C PRO A 550 -5.86 -25.43 47.42
N LEU A 551 -6.81 -24.52 47.20
CA LEU A 551 -8.21 -24.87 46.97
C LEU A 551 -8.42 -25.39 45.53
N ILE A 552 -7.77 -24.77 44.55
CA ILE A 552 -7.78 -25.25 43.16
C ILE A 552 -7.22 -26.68 43.10
N ASP A 553 -6.06 -26.93 43.73
CA ASP A 553 -5.46 -28.27 43.78
C ASP A 553 -6.40 -29.30 44.43
N ASN A 554 -7.19 -28.88 45.42
CA ASN A 554 -8.18 -29.75 46.05
C ASN A 554 -9.35 -30.07 45.11
N LEU A 555 -9.88 -29.07 44.41
CA LEU A 555 -10.98 -29.24 43.44
C LEU A 555 -10.55 -30.08 42.24
N VAL A 556 -9.30 -29.94 41.78
CA VAL A 556 -8.71 -30.78 40.71
C VAL A 556 -8.59 -32.23 41.17
N LYS A 557 -8.08 -32.49 42.38
CA LYS A 557 -8.06 -33.85 42.94
C LYS A 557 -9.46 -34.43 43.11
N LEU A 558 -10.45 -33.61 43.44
CA LEU A 558 -11.84 -34.04 43.54
C LEU A 558 -12.40 -34.52 42.20
N LYS A 559 -11.97 -33.92 41.07
CA LYS A 559 -12.37 -34.32 39.71
C LYS A 559 -12.00 -35.77 39.36
N GLU A 560 -11.04 -36.38 40.06
CA GLU A 560 -10.65 -37.78 39.83
C GLU A 560 -11.77 -38.79 40.17
N LYS A 561 -12.68 -38.42 41.09
CA LYS A 561 -13.73 -39.31 41.58
C LYS A 561 -15.15 -38.76 41.40
N TYR A 562 -15.32 -37.44 41.46
CA TYR A 562 -16.62 -36.78 41.35
C TYR A 562 -16.55 -35.69 40.28
N GLU A 563 -17.68 -35.33 39.67
CA GLU A 563 -17.69 -34.19 38.75
C GLU A 563 -17.46 -32.90 39.55
N SER A 564 -16.43 -32.14 39.21
CA SER A 564 -16.09 -30.91 39.92
C SER A 564 -15.78 -29.79 38.93
N ASP A 565 -16.26 -28.58 39.22
CA ASP A 565 -16.04 -27.39 38.42
C ASP A 565 -16.19 -26.12 39.28
N TRP A 566 -15.69 -24.99 38.80
CA TRP A 566 -15.81 -23.74 39.54
C TRP A 566 -15.84 -22.53 38.62
N TRP A 567 -16.63 -21.52 38.99
CA TRP A 567 -16.65 -20.22 38.34
C TRP A 567 -16.16 -19.15 39.28
N THR A 568 -15.20 -18.35 38.81
CA THR A 568 -14.79 -17.12 39.45
C THR A 568 -15.44 -15.92 38.78
N GLU A 569 -15.12 -14.71 39.26
CA GLU A 569 -15.51 -13.46 38.62
C GLU A 569 -15.31 -13.49 37.09
N ARG A 570 -14.19 -14.06 36.62
CA ARG A 570 -13.88 -14.13 35.19
C ARG A 570 -14.92 -14.94 34.41
N GLU A 571 -15.25 -16.13 34.87
CA GLU A 571 -16.21 -17.02 34.21
C GLU A 571 -17.62 -16.44 34.29
N ILE A 572 -18.00 -15.91 35.46
CA ILE A 572 -19.32 -15.30 35.68
C ILE A 572 -19.51 -14.09 34.76
N PHE A 573 -18.54 -13.18 34.69
CA PHE A 573 -18.62 -12.00 33.80
C PHE A 573 -18.60 -12.38 32.32
N LYS A 574 -17.91 -13.47 31.96
CA LYS A 574 -17.97 -13.99 30.59
C LYS A 574 -19.38 -14.47 30.25
N LYS A 575 -20.05 -15.19 31.16
CA LYS A 575 -21.43 -15.66 30.98
C LYS A 575 -22.43 -14.50 30.97
N LEU A 576 -22.23 -13.47 31.79
CA LEU A 576 -23.07 -12.26 31.78
C LEU A 576 -22.98 -11.46 30.47
N ARG A 577 -21.83 -11.48 29.78
CA ARG A 577 -21.72 -10.89 28.44
C ARG A 577 -22.53 -11.66 27.39
N GLN A 578 -22.71 -12.97 27.59
CA GLN A 578 -23.48 -13.84 26.69
C GLN A 578 -24.98 -13.79 26.97
N HIS A 579 -25.38 -13.41 28.19
CA HIS A 579 -26.75 -13.34 28.66
C HIS A 579 -27.03 -11.95 29.29
N SER A 580 -27.06 -10.94 28.42
CA SER A 580 -27.25 -9.54 28.82
C SER A 580 -28.59 -9.29 29.53
N ASP A 581 -29.63 -10.04 29.15
CA ASP A 581 -30.96 -10.03 29.78
C ASP A 581 -30.89 -10.44 31.26
N VAL A 582 -30.04 -11.41 31.60
CA VAL A 582 -29.80 -11.80 32.98
C VAL A 582 -29.07 -10.67 33.70
N ALA A 583 -28.00 -10.12 33.12
CA ALA A 583 -27.21 -9.06 33.74
C ALA A 583 -28.06 -7.84 34.15
N ASP A 584 -29.00 -7.43 33.30
CA ASP A 584 -29.88 -6.28 33.54
C ASP A 584 -30.83 -6.49 34.74
N ARG A 585 -31.18 -7.74 35.08
CA ARG A 585 -32.01 -8.08 36.27
C ARG A 585 -31.26 -8.00 37.60
N TYR A 586 -29.94 -7.92 37.58
CA TYR A 586 -29.07 -7.94 38.76
C TYR A 586 -28.25 -6.65 38.93
N SER A 587 -28.75 -5.52 38.43
CA SER A 587 -28.12 -4.19 38.57
C SER A 587 -27.99 -3.70 40.03
N ASP A 588 -28.65 -4.39 40.98
CA ASP A 588 -28.51 -4.15 42.41
C ASP A 588 -27.18 -4.68 42.97
N ILE A 589 -26.62 -5.73 42.37
CA ILE A 589 -25.32 -6.33 42.75
C ILE A 589 -24.23 -6.17 41.69
N LEU A 590 -24.58 -5.72 40.48
CA LEU A 590 -23.67 -5.45 39.36
C LEU A 590 -23.65 -3.96 39.00
N GLU A 591 -22.46 -3.44 38.74
CA GLU A 591 -22.25 -2.21 38.01
C GLU A 591 -21.96 -2.58 36.55
N ILE A 592 -22.74 -2.00 35.63
CA ILE A 592 -22.69 -2.28 34.20
C ILE A 592 -22.24 -0.98 33.52
N ASP A 593 -21.01 -0.99 33.01
CA ASP A 593 -20.45 0.11 32.24
C ASP A 593 -20.53 -0.27 30.75
N GLU A 594 -21.30 0.48 29.96
CA GLU A 594 -21.22 0.38 28.50
C GLU A 594 -20.05 1.23 28.03
N VAL A 595 -19.06 0.61 27.39
CA VAL A 595 -17.94 1.36 26.82
C VAL A 595 -18.49 2.15 25.63
N SER A 596 -18.69 3.46 25.83
CA SER A 596 -19.03 4.39 24.74
C SER A 596 -17.83 4.58 23.82
N SER A 597 -18.09 4.64 22.52
CA SER A 597 -17.11 4.73 21.41
C SER A 597 -16.10 5.88 21.48
N SER A 598 -16.28 6.85 22.39
CA SER A 598 -15.40 8.01 22.55
C SER A 598 -14.05 7.72 23.25
N SER A 599 -13.91 6.63 24.01
CA SER A 599 -12.71 6.39 24.83
C SER A 599 -11.60 5.55 24.18
N MET A 600 -11.84 4.98 22.99
CA MET A 600 -10.82 4.20 22.26
C MET A 600 -10.07 4.98 21.17
N ASN A 601 -10.56 6.15 20.73
CA ASN A 601 -9.91 6.94 19.68
C ASN A 601 -8.65 7.70 20.15
N GLU A 602 -8.45 7.93 21.45
CA GLU A 602 -7.28 8.68 21.94
C GLU A 602 -5.99 7.86 22.08
N LYS A 603 -6.03 6.51 21.95
CA LYS A 603 -4.84 5.66 22.13
C LYS A 603 -4.35 4.93 20.88
N ALA A 604 -5.00 5.11 19.74
CA ALA A 604 -4.64 4.42 18.50
C ALA A 604 -3.94 5.31 17.44
N VAL A 605 -3.62 6.58 17.76
CA VAL A 605 -3.01 7.54 16.81
C VAL A 605 -1.49 7.65 16.97
N THR A 606 -0.85 6.73 17.68
CA THR A 606 0.61 6.67 17.76
C THR A 606 1.11 5.24 17.62
N VAL A 607 1.24 4.78 16.37
CA VAL A 607 2.44 4.10 15.83
C VAL A 607 2.51 4.43 14.34
#